data_AF-A0AA88D9C8-F1
#
_entry.id   AF-A0AA88D9C8-F1
#
_cell.length_a   1.000
_cell.length_b   1.000
_cell.length_c   1.000
_cell.angle_alpha   90.00
_cell.angle_beta   90.00
_cell.angle_gamma   90.00
#
_symmetry.space_group_name_H-M   'P 1'
#
loop_
_entity.id
_entity.type
_entity.pdbx_description
1 polymer ?
#
loop_
_entity_poly.entity_id
_entity_poly.type
_entity_poly.pdbx_seq_one_letter_code
_entity_poly.pdbx_strand_id
1 'polypeptide(L)'
;MSVTKEYYDEFNNFYQGNLSVTEAVKRFNKLARLCPHMVPNEEERLRRMIGMLRSEIAVIFDSRITPLTTTAEYIKCALHVEYHLNKKKESQPR
;
A
#
# COMPACT_ATOMS: atom_id res chain seq x y z
N MET A 1 -22.60 14.55 10.28
CA MET A 1 -21.72 14.11 9.18
C MET A 1 -22.06 12.66 8.91
N SER A 2 -22.18 12.25 7.64
CA SER A 2 -22.51 10.86 7.30
C SER A 2 -21.26 9.99 7.49
N VAL A 3 -21.41 8.82 8.12
CA VAL A 3 -20.34 7.83 8.37
C VAL A 3 -19.56 7.48 7.09
N THR A 4 -20.21 7.55 5.93
CA THR A 4 -19.61 7.36 4.61
C THR A 4 -18.56 8.42 4.25
N LYS A 5 -18.67 9.65 4.75
CA LYS A 5 -17.70 10.72 4.50
C LYS A 5 -16.42 10.51 5.33
N GLU A 6 -16.54 10.07 6.57
CA GLU A 6 -15.40 9.83 7.45
C GLU A 6 -14.49 8.71 6.92
N TYR A 7 -15.07 7.59 6.46
CA TYR A 7 -14.28 6.52 5.84
C TYR A 7 -13.66 6.92 4.50
N TYR A 8 -14.32 7.80 3.75
CA TYR A 8 -13.78 8.34 2.50
C TYR A 8 -12.53 9.19 2.76
N ASP A 9 -12.60 10.09 3.74
CA ASP A 9 -11.47 10.92 4.17
C ASP A 9 -10.35 10.06 4.76
N GLU A 10 -10.68 9.04 5.57
CA GLU A 10 -9.68 8.10 6.10
C GLU A 10 -9.01 7.32 4.96
N PHE A 11 -9.76 6.87 3.96
CA PHE A 11 -9.20 6.17 2.80
C PHE A 11 -8.24 7.07 2.01
N ASN A 12 -8.65 8.30 1.70
CA ASN A 12 -7.84 9.21 0.89
C ASN A 12 -6.54 9.64 1.59
N ASN A 13 -6.57 9.75 2.91
CA ASN A 13 -5.39 10.10 3.71
C ASN A 13 -4.64 8.87 4.21
N PHE A 14 -5.01 7.66 3.77
CA PHE A 14 -4.39 6.44 4.24
C PHE A 14 -2.98 6.28 3.69
N TYR A 15 -2.02 6.22 4.61
CA TYR A 15 -0.61 6.00 4.32
C TYR A 15 -0.04 4.96 5.29
N GLN A 16 0.88 4.12 4.81
CA GLN A 16 1.50 3.03 5.55
C GLN A 16 2.15 3.53 6.84
N GLY A 17 2.78 4.72 6.81
CA GLY A 17 3.37 5.34 8.00
C GLY A 17 4.37 4.39 8.66
N ASN A 18 4.19 4.08 9.94
CA ASN A 18 5.04 3.14 10.70
C ASN A 18 4.57 1.67 10.65
N LEU A 19 3.46 1.38 9.98
CA LEU A 19 2.93 0.02 9.85
C LEU A 19 3.82 -0.85 8.96
N SER A 20 3.82 -2.16 9.21
CA SER A 20 4.31 -3.13 8.24
C SER A 20 3.44 -3.14 6.98
N VAL A 21 3.98 -3.60 5.85
CA VAL A 21 3.22 -3.78 4.60
C VAL A 21 2.00 -4.67 4.86
N THR A 22 2.14 -5.72 5.67
CA THR A 22 1.04 -6.63 5.99
C THR A 22 -0.10 -5.92 6.73
N GLU A 23 0.23 -5.09 7.71
CA GLU A 23 -0.77 -4.31 8.47
C GLU A 23 -1.43 -3.24 7.61
N ALA A 24 -0.64 -2.55 6.78
CA ALA A 24 -1.15 -1.54 5.87
C ALA A 24 -2.13 -2.15 4.86
N VAL A 25 -1.78 -3.29 4.25
CA VAL A 25 -2.66 -4.04 3.33
C VAL A 25 -3.94 -4.49 4.04
N LYS A 26 -3.86 -4.99 5.28
CA LYS A 26 -5.05 -5.37 6.06
C LYS A 26 -5.97 -4.18 6.29
N ARG A 27 -5.43 -3.00 6.65
CA ARG A 27 -6.23 -1.79 6.88
C ARG A 27 -6.81 -1.24 5.59
N PHE A 28 -6.03 -1.19 4.52
CA PHE A 28 -6.51 -0.84 3.18
C PHE A 28 -7.68 -1.72 2.74
N ASN A 29 -7.57 -3.03 2.92
CA ASN A 29 -8.65 -3.96 2.56
C ASN A 29 -9.92 -3.74 3.38
N LYS A 30 -9.81 -3.32 4.65
CA LYS A 30 -10.98 -2.94 5.46
C LYS A 30 -11.63 -1.66 4.91
N LEU A 31 -10.83 -0.63 4.65
CA LEU A 31 -11.33 0.64 4.09
C LEU A 31 -11.94 0.44 2.69
N ALA A 32 -11.35 -0.44 1.86
CA ALA A 32 -11.85 -0.78 0.53
C ALA A 32 -13.21 -1.46 0.55
N ARG A 33 -13.48 -2.28 1.58
CA ARG A 33 -14.80 -2.89 1.79
C ARG A 33 -15.85 -1.86 2.21
N LEU A 34 -15.45 -0.84 2.96
CA LEU A 34 -16.34 0.24 3.40
C LEU A 34 -16.57 1.29 2.30
N CYS A 35 -15.61 1.45 1.38
CA CYS A 35 -15.65 2.42 0.29
C CYS A 35 -15.38 1.74 -1.07
N PRO A 36 -16.24 0.83 -1.55
CA PRO A 36 -15.98 0.07 -2.79
C PRO A 36 -15.87 0.97 -4.03
N HIS A 37 -16.55 2.11 -4.04
CA HIS A 37 -16.48 3.10 -5.13
C HIS A 37 -15.09 3.76 -5.27
N MET A 38 -14.24 3.67 -4.24
CA MET A 38 -12.87 4.18 -4.27
C MET A 38 -11.89 3.26 -5.02
N VAL A 39 -12.25 1.98 -5.13
CA VAL A 39 -11.47 0.93 -5.77
C VAL A 39 -12.37 0.12 -6.71
N PRO A 40 -13.00 0.78 -7.71
CA PRO A 40 -14.04 0.17 -8.54
C PRO A 40 -13.50 -0.97 -9.42
N ASN A 41 -12.20 -0.98 -9.69
CA ASN A 41 -11.53 -1.99 -10.48
C ASN A 41 -10.12 -2.26 -9.91
N GLU A 42 -9.45 -3.27 -10.47
CA GLU A 42 -8.13 -3.70 -10.01
C GLU A 42 -7.03 -2.67 -10.29
N GLU A 43 -7.11 -1.93 -11.40
CA GLU A 43 -6.15 -0.88 -11.75
C GLU A 43 -6.16 0.25 -10.71
N GLU A 44 -7.34 0.78 -10.38
CA GLU A 44 -7.50 1.82 -9.36
C GLU A 44 -7.09 1.32 -7.98
N ARG A 45 -7.38 0.05 -7.67
CA ARG A 45 -6.91 -0.59 -6.45
C ARG A 45 -5.40 -0.57 -6.36
N LEU A 46 -4.70 -1.00 -7.43
CA LEU A 46 -3.25 -1.03 -7.49
C LEU A 46 -2.65 0.37 -7.39
N ARG A 47 -3.20 1.33 -8.13
CA ARG A 47 -2.78 2.74 -8.07
C ARG A 47 -2.81 3.28 -6.65
N ARG A 48 -3.91 3.05 -5.93
CA ARG A 48 -4.03 3.48 -4.52
C ARG A 48 -3.12 2.69 -3.58
N MET A 49 -2.95 1.40 -3.84
CA MET A 49 -2.02 0.58 -3.05
C MET A 49 -0.57 1.07 -3.21
N ILE A 50 -0.14 1.51 -4.39
CA ILE A 50 1.18 2.12 -4.63
C ILE A 50 1.30 3.42 -3.84
N GLY A 51 0.30 4.30 -3.95
CA GLY A 51 0.32 5.59 -3.27
C GLY A 51 0.29 5.51 -1.74
N MET A 52 -0.30 4.46 -1.15
CA MET A 52 -0.31 4.31 0.31
C MET A 52 1.02 3.84 0.89
N LEU A 53 1.92 3.20 0.12
CA LEU A 53 3.17 2.69 0.68
C LEU A 53 4.19 3.78 0.94
N ARG A 54 5.16 3.48 1.81
CA ARG A 54 6.28 4.39 2.06
C ARG A 54 7.03 4.69 0.77
N SER A 55 7.52 5.92 0.63
CA SER A 55 8.29 6.35 -0.55
C SER A 55 9.45 5.41 -0.90
N GLU A 56 10.14 4.85 0.10
CA GLU A 56 11.21 3.85 -0.10
C GLU A 56 10.75 2.61 -0.90
N ILE A 57 9.49 2.18 -0.69
CA ILE A 57 8.90 1.04 -1.38
C ILE A 57 8.22 1.49 -2.68
N ALA A 58 7.52 2.63 -2.66
CA ALA A 58 6.81 3.18 -3.82
C ALA A 58 7.75 3.42 -5.02
N VAL A 59 8.95 3.96 -4.78
CA VAL A 59 9.96 4.18 -5.83
C VAL A 59 10.35 2.88 -6.55
N ILE A 60 10.34 1.74 -5.84
CA ILE A 60 10.65 0.43 -6.46
C ILE A 60 9.51 -0.02 -7.37
N PHE A 61 8.29 0.44 -7.16
CA PHE A 61 7.17 0.16 -8.06
C PHE A 61 7.16 1.11 -9.27
N ASP A 62 7.46 2.39 -9.06
CA ASP A 62 7.55 3.38 -10.15
C ASP A 62 8.70 3.10 -11.13
N SER A 63 9.80 2.51 -10.63
CA SER A 63 10.98 2.18 -11.46
C SER A 63 10.88 0.84 -12.21
N ARG A 64 9.76 0.12 -12.11
CA ARG A 64 9.59 -1.16 -12.80
C ARG A 64 9.37 -0.99 -14.30
N ILE A 65 10.07 -1.82 -15.07
CA ILE A 65 9.87 -1.93 -16.53
C ILE A 65 8.52 -2.57 -16.83
N THR A 66 8.09 -3.54 -16.02
CA THR A 66 6.80 -4.21 -16.16
C THR A 66 5.81 -3.74 -15.11
N PRO A 67 4.65 -3.19 -15.51
CA PRO A 67 3.62 -2.79 -14.57
C PRO A 67 3.05 -4.02 -13.88
N LEU A 68 2.74 -3.88 -12.60
CA LEU A 68 2.03 -4.91 -11.86
C LEU A 68 0.58 -4.87 -12.28
N THR A 69 0.06 -6.02 -12.71
CA THR A 69 -1.32 -6.16 -13.18
C THR A 69 -2.23 -6.79 -12.14
N THR A 70 -1.67 -7.34 -11.05
CA THR A 70 -2.46 -7.98 -10.01
C THR A 70 -2.10 -7.54 -8.60
N THR A 71 -3.13 -7.50 -7.75
CA THR A 71 -3.00 -7.19 -6.31
C THR A 71 -2.07 -8.18 -5.59
N ALA A 72 -2.09 -9.46 -6.00
CA ALA A 72 -1.26 -10.49 -5.39
C ALA A 72 0.24 -10.27 -5.66
N GLU A 73 0.60 -9.97 -6.91
CA GLU A 73 1.98 -9.69 -7.30
C GLU A 73 2.50 -8.43 -6.60
N TYR A 74 1.64 -7.43 -6.44
CA TYR A 74 1.93 -6.23 -5.67
C TYR A 74 2.28 -6.53 -4.21
N ILE A 75 1.40 -7.26 -3.50
CA ILE A 75 1.61 -7.59 -2.08
C ILE A 75 2.90 -8.40 -1.92
N LYS A 76 3.12 -9.40 -2.76
CA LYS A 76 4.34 -10.23 -2.73
C LYS A 76 5.59 -9.39 -2.91
N CYS A 77 5.60 -8.46 -3.87
CA CYS A 77 6.74 -7.57 -4.08
C CYS A 77 6.94 -6.59 -2.93
N ALA A 78 5.87 -5.99 -2.41
CA ALA A 78 5.95 -5.04 -1.30
C ALA A 78 6.55 -5.70 -0.04
N LEU A 79 6.13 -6.92 0.27
CA LEU A 79 6.68 -7.70 1.39
C LEU A 79 8.16 -8.03 1.20
N HIS A 80 8.56 -8.43 -0.02
CA HIS A 80 9.96 -8.73 -0.31
C HIS A 80 10.84 -7.48 -0.16
N VAL A 81 10.38 -6.33 -0.66
CA VAL A 81 11.09 -5.06 -0.50
C VAL A 81 11.21 -4.66 0.96
N GLU A 82 10.11 -4.71 1.73
CA GLU A 82 10.12 -4.40 3.16
C GLU A 82 11.12 -5.27 3.93
N TYR A 83 11.15 -6.58 3.64
CA TYR A 83 12.12 -7.50 4.23
C TYR A 83 13.57 -7.08 3.96
N HIS A 84 13.91 -6.76 2.70
CA HIS A 84 15.27 -6.34 2.34
C HIS A 84 15.65 -4.98 2.95
N LEU A 85 14.71 -4.04 3.04
CA LEU A 85 14.93 -2.76 3.70
C LEU A 85 15.21 -2.92 5.19
N ASN A 86 14.44 -3.77 5.87
CA ASN A 86 14.64 -4.05 7.29
C ASN A 86 15.99 -4.73 7.55
N LYS A 87 16.35 -5.73 6.74
CA LYS A 87 17.65 -6.42 6.84
C LYS A 87 18.84 -5.46 6.64
N LYS A 88 18.73 -4.51 5.72
CA LYS A 88 19.76 -3.47 5.52
C LYS A 88 19.89 -2.56 6.75
N LYS A 89 18.77 -2.16 7.37
CA LYS A 89 18.74 -1.34 8.60
C LYS A 89 19.38 -2.07 9.79
N GLU A 90 19.18 -3.39 9.89
CA GLU A 90 19.82 -4.22 10.93
C GLU A 90 21.34 -4.42 10.71
N SER A 91 21.80 -4.35 9.46
CA SER A 91 23.21 -4.61 9.09
C SER A 91 24.10 -3.35 9.15
N GLN A 92 23.53 -2.17 9.40
CA GLN A 92 24.28 -0.93 9.59
C GLN A 92 24.41 -0.64 11.10
N PRO A 93 25.60 -0.86 11.72
CA PRO A 93 25.82 -0.44 13.09
C PRO A 93 25.77 1.10 13.17
N ARG A 94 25.05 1.61 14.17
CA ARG A 94 24.96 3.04 14.51
C ARG A 94 26.31 3.65 14.83
#